data_AF-U2N4C5-F1
#
_entry.id   AF-U2N4C5-F1
#
_cell.length_a   1.000
_cell.length_b   1.000
_cell.length_c   1.000
_cell.angle_alpha   90.00
_cell.angle_beta   90.00
_cell.angle_gamma   90.00
#
_symmetry.space_group_name_H-M   'P 1'
#
loop_
_entity.id
_entity.type
_entity.pdbx_description
1 polymer ?
#
loop_
_entity_poly.entity_id
_entity_poly.type
_entity_poly.pdbx_seq_one_letter_code
_entity_poly.pdbx_strand_id
1 'polypeptide(L)'
;MDDLNNIKEMIKIPEGIDLAVKKGFERGKKEKKRRKHNKVYKRVGAIAATLALVVIVGINNPEIVQAIPGVGSIFKLIDYDRMGRNLSAYEKFATSINKSVENNGIKVTIDEIAIDDNSLVITSTIEGDGLREERGYMTPDIVLNGKQVESFSNSDKKVSDKKLVSVITANVSDFTLDNNINVYLNMHSIGNTVGLWEFKFNVSKMNDASNSKVINLDKNIKIPNSTLTLDKMTISPLGNTINYSGKYDNTNEGKRNEIFSFIVMDENGRILDARELGGGSNNKKYEGKIEIFDDLSNVNSLTVVPVFKEWGIKRQDVKGFSYPILQTTTNNQSDKQEVITKSRPVTKEEKRKGYSLDEVISVYNIDKNREFVPVENLVNQTIKVSDNNSVTIKNIEATDQYTKLTFKLDGNGAYYYGDINESIILDEDYKDTRRAEDGDRAVMENQSEKIVSIKLPAVDKNEKYKIAIPMITEPEIDDRYKIEIDLNK
;
A
#
# COMPACT_ATOMS: atom_id res chain seq x y z
N MET A 1 13.92 45.16 -41.02
CA MET A 1 13.89 44.86 -39.58
C MET A 1 12.42 44.87 -39.21
N ASP A 2 11.74 43.76 -39.44
CA ASP A 2 10.37 43.45 -38.98
C ASP A 2 10.24 41.93 -39.16
N ASP A 3 9.37 41.27 -38.41
CA ASP A 3 9.11 39.81 -38.41
C ASP A 3 9.93 38.88 -37.49
N LEU A 4 10.48 39.38 -36.38
CA LEU A 4 10.82 38.51 -35.23
C LEU A 4 9.81 38.59 -34.07
N ASN A 5 9.00 39.65 -34.01
CA ASN A 5 7.99 39.82 -32.96
C ASN A 5 6.69 39.03 -33.23
N ASN A 6 6.43 38.62 -34.48
CA ASN A 6 5.22 37.86 -34.86
C ASN A 6 5.29 36.35 -34.55
N ILE A 7 6.48 35.76 -34.43
CA ILE A 7 6.63 34.30 -34.21
C ILE A 7 6.10 33.89 -32.82
N LYS A 8 6.20 34.76 -31.81
CA LYS A 8 5.67 34.50 -30.46
C LYS A 8 4.13 34.50 -30.42
N GLU A 9 3.46 35.23 -31.30
CA GLU A 9 1.99 35.27 -31.38
C GLU A 9 1.41 34.11 -32.21
N MET A 10 2.21 33.52 -33.11
CA MET A 10 1.77 32.40 -33.97
C MET A 10 1.81 31.03 -33.27
N ILE A 11 2.52 30.90 -32.15
CA ILE A 11 2.48 29.69 -31.32
C ILE A 11 1.37 29.88 -30.28
N LYS A 12 0.14 29.51 -30.63
CA LYS A 12 -0.92 29.34 -29.62
C LYS A 12 -0.49 28.24 -28.65
N ILE A 13 0.03 28.62 -27.49
CA ILE A 13 0.23 27.72 -26.37
C ILE A 13 -1.16 27.19 -26.00
N PRO A 14 -1.41 25.86 -26.09
CA PRO A 14 -2.69 25.29 -25.70
C PRO A 14 -3.06 25.70 -24.27
N GLU A 15 -4.31 26.11 -24.07
CA GLU A 15 -4.85 26.30 -22.73
C GLU A 15 -4.68 25.01 -21.93
N GLY A 16 -3.97 25.10 -20.79
CA GLY A 16 -3.70 23.96 -19.91
C GLY A 16 -2.25 23.46 -19.88
N ILE A 17 -1.33 23.95 -20.75
CA ILE A 17 0.10 23.59 -20.64
C ILE A 17 0.69 24.02 -19.29
N ASP A 18 0.43 25.25 -18.83
CA ASP A 18 0.93 25.71 -17.52
C ASP A 18 0.38 24.86 -16.37
N LEU A 19 -0.87 24.42 -16.50
CA LEU A 19 -1.50 23.54 -15.53
C LEU A 19 -0.85 22.15 -15.56
N ALA A 20 -0.49 21.64 -16.74
CA ALA A 20 0.25 20.39 -16.93
C ALA A 20 1.67 20.46 -16.39
N VAL A 21 2.35 21.59 -16.55
CA VAL A 21 3.66 21.84 -15.96
C VAL A 21 3.56 21.90 -14.43
N LYS A 22 2.60 22.64 -13.87
CA LYS A 22 2.39 22.72 -12.42
C LYS A 22 2.03 21.35 -11.81
N LYS A 23 1.12 20.60 -12.43
CA LYS A 23 0.80 19.23 -11.97
C LYS A 23 1.94 18.24 -12.20
N GLY A 24 2.69 18.39 -13.28
CA GLY A 24 3.93 17.64 -13.52
C GLY A 24 4.98 17.93 -12.44
N PHE A 25 5.06 19.17 -11.97
CA PHE A 25 5.90 19.56 -10.84
C PHE A 25 5.39 18.96 -9.53
N GLU A 26 4.09 18.99 -9.26
CA GLU A 26 3.47 18.30 -8.11
C GLU A 26 3.79 16.81 -8.12
N ARG A 27 3.52 16.14 -9.23
CA ARG A 27 3.84 14.73 -9.43
C ARG A 27 5.34 14.49 -9.29
N GLY A 28 6.16 15.35 -9.87
CA GLY A 28 7.61 15.32 -9.78
C GLY A 28 8.11 15.53 -8.35
N LYS A 29 7.44 16.31 -7.52
CA LYS A 29 7.78 16.52 -6.10
C LYS A 29 7.43 15.28 -5.28
N LYS A 30 6.26 14.68 -5.55
CA LYS A 30 5.84 13.37 -5.03
C LYS A 30 6.84 12.27 -5.40
N GLU A 31 7.25 12.24 -6.67
CA GLU A 31 8.21 11.27 -7.20
C GLU A 31 9.67 11.58 -6.81
N LYS A 32 10.07 12.83 -6.60
CA LYS A 32 11.43 13.24 -6.18
C LYS A 32 11.67 12.91 -4.72
N LYS A 33 10.66 13.04 -3.85
CA LYS A 33 10.68 12.41 -2.52
C LYS A 33 10.90 10.89 -2.65
N ARG A 34 10.34 10.25 -3.68
CA ARG A 34 10.53 8.81 -3.99
C ARG A 34 11.91 8.46 -4.61
N ARG A 35 12.49 9.34 -5.44
CA ARG A 35 13.71 9.10 -6.24
C ARG A 35 15.01 9.59 -5.59
N LYS A 36 14.98 10.52 -4.63
CA LYS A 36 16.20 11.00 -3.94
C LYS A 36 16.96 9.85 -3.26
N HIS A 37 16.26 8.79 -2.88
CA HIS A 37 16.80 7.58 -2.25
C HIS A 37 17.55 6.66 -3.22
N ASN A 38 17.23 6.62 -4.53
CA ASN A 38 17.87 5.68 -5.48
C ASN A 38 19.24 6.14 -6.00
N LYS A 39 19.66 7.39 -5.76
CA LYS A 39 20.93 7.92 -6.30
C LYS A 39 22.15 7.61 -5.43
N VAL A 40 21.99 7.16 -4.19
CA VAL A 40 23.11 6.86 -3.28
C VAL A 40 23.84 5.57 -3.70
N TYR A 41 23.14 4.63 -4.36
CA TYR A 41 23.65 3.30 -4.72
C TYR A 41 24.73 3.25 -5.82
N LYS A 42 25.07 4.36 -6.48
CA LYS A 42 26.04 4.35 -7.60
C LYS A 42 27.46 4.82 -7.24
N ARG A 43 27.78 5.00 -5.95
CA ARG A 43 29.13 5.41 -5.51
C ARG A 43 29.54 4.72 -4.22
N VAL A 44 29.83 3.42 -4.26
CA VAL A 44 30.53 2.75 -3.14
C VAL A 44 31.60 1.81 -3.71
N GLY A 45 32.68 2.41 -4.22
CA GLY A 45 33.96 1.75 -4.33
C GLY A 45 34.77 2.08 -3.07
N ALA A 46 35.15 1.03 -2.33
CA ALA A 46 36.15 0.98 -1.27
C ALA A 46 35.99 1.94 -0.07
N ILE A 47 35.39 1.47 1.03
CA ILE A 47 35.64 2.03 2.37
C ILE A 47 35.79 0.89 3.39
N ALA A 48 36.76 1.08 4.28
CA ALA A 48 37.57 0.10 5.01
C ALA A 48 36.85 -0.81 6.01
N ALA A 49 37.41 -2.01 6.18
CA ALA A 49 37.03 -3.02 7.15
C ALA A 49 37.15 -2.49 8.59
N THR A 50 36.01 -2.41 9.28
CA THR A 50 35.97 -2.32 10.74
C THR A 50 35.33 -3.61 11.23
N LEU A 51 35.96 -4.26 12.21
CA LEU A 51 35.65 -5.60 12.71
C LEU A 51 34.15 -5.75 13.06
N ALA A 52 33.39 -6.40 12.18
CA ALA A 52 32.09 -6.95 12.52
C ALA A 52 32.32 -8.17 13.41
N LEU A 53 31.88 -8.10 14.67
CA LEU A 53 31.83 -9.25 15.57
C LEU A 53 30.79 -10.24 15.02
N VAL A 54 31.26 -11.23 14.26
CA VAL A 54 30.46 -12.35 13.76
C VAL A 54 30.16 -13.27 14.94
N VAL A 55 28.96 -13.16 15.51
CA VAL A 55 28.46 -14.08 16.53
C VAL A 55 27.43 -15.01 15.87
N ILE A 56 27.90 -16.17 15.40
CA ILE A 56 27.02 -17.27 14.97
C ILE A 56 26.54 -17.96 16.25
N VAL A 57 25.32 -17.65 16.68
CA VAL A 57 24.62 -18.39 17.73
C VAL A 57 23.26 -18.76 17.14
N GLY A 58 22.93 -20.05 17.12
CA GLY A 58 21.58 -20.51 16.84
C GLY A 58 20.68 -20.09 18.00
N ILE A 59 19.76 -19.16 17.77
CA ILE A 59 18.86 -18.67 18.80
C ILE A 59 17.58 -19.50 18.72
N ASN A 60 17.37 -20.36 19.72
CA ASN A 60 16.16 -21.16 19.91
C ASN A 60 15.32 -20.63 21.09
N ASN A 61 15.43 -19.35 21.44
CA ASN A 61 14.77 -18.81 22.63
C ASN A 61 13.46 -18.06 22.26
N PRO A 62 12.28 -18.55 22.66
CA PRO A 62 10.99 -17.92 22.36
C PRO A 62 10.64 -16.74 23.28
N GLU A 63 11.48 -16.38 24.26
CA GLU A 63 11.19 -15.23 25.12
C GLU A 63 11.36 -13.92 24.35
N ILE A 64 10.24 -13.22 24.12
CA ILE A 64 10.20 -11.85 23.59
C ILE A 64 10.89 -10.93 24.61
N VAL A 65 12.10 -10.48 24.28
CA VAL A 65 12.80 -9.46 25.07
C VAL A 65 12.27 -8.09 24.64
N GLN A 66 11.87 -7.26 25.61
CA GLN A 66 11.40 -5.90 25.32
C GLN A 66 12.51 -5.06 24.68
N ALA A 67 12.36 -4.74 23.40
CA ALA A 67 13.28 -3.87 22.65
C ALA A 67 13.33 -2.43 23.19
N ILE A 68 12.23 -1.97 23.81
CA ILE A 68 12.09 -0.62 24.37
C ILE A 68 11.40 -0.72 25.73
N PRO A 69 12.00 -0.20 26.82
CA PRO A 69 11.37 -0.21 28.14
C PRO A 69 9.96 0.42 28.11
N GLY A 70 8.97 -0.31 28.59
CA GLY A 70 7.57 0.13 28.63
C GLY A 70 6.78 -0.05 27.33
N VAL A 71 7.39 -0.56 26.26
CA VAL A 71 6.72 -0.95 25.02
C VAL A 71 6.77 -2.47 24.92
N GLY A 72 5.60 -3.12 24.82
CA GLY A 72 5.51 -4.58 24.74
C GLY A 72 6.21 -5.17 23.51
N SER A 73 5.91 -4.66 22.32
CA SER A 73 6.49 -5.10 21.04
C SER A 73 6.52 -3.96 20.01
N ILE A 74 7.51 -3.97 19.12
CA ILE A 74 7.60 -3.01 18.00
C ILE A 74 6.41 -3.15 17.04
N PHE A 75 5.84 -4.35 16.92
CA PHE A 75 4.63 -4.58 16.13
C PHE A 75 3.43 -3.76 16.61
N LYS A 76 3.38 -3.41 17.89
CA LYS A 76 2.34 -2.53 18.47
C LYS A 76 2.67 -1.03 18.36
N LEU A 77 3.91 -0.68 18.03
CA LEU A 77 4.26 0.71 17.71
C LEU A 77 3.90 1.04 16.26
N ILE A 78 4.04 0.07 15.38
CA ILE A 78 3.72 0.17 13.96
C ILE A 78 2.62 -0.87 13.69
N ASP A 79 1.37 -0.51 14.00
CA ASP A 79 0.23 -1.43 13.92
C ASP A 79 -0.03 -1.94 12.51
N TYR A 80 0.31 -1.14 11.48
CA TYR A 80 0.07 -1.46 10.09
C TYR A 80 1.27 -1.16 9.21
N ASP A 81 1.53 -2.04 8.24
CA ASP A 81 2.53 -1.77 7.22
C ASP A 81 2.03 -0.81 6.13
N ARG A 82 2.90 -0.49 5.16
CA ARG A 82 2.55 0.42 4.06
C ARG A 82 1.39 -0.06 3.18
N MET A 83 1.12 -1.36 3.16
CA MET A 83 0.04 -1.99 2.42
C MET A 83 -1.23 -2.11 3.25
N GLY A 84 -1.19 -1.70 4.53
CA GLY A 84 -2.28 -1.75 5.51
C GLY A 84 -2.46 -3.13 6.14
N ARG A 85 -1.44 -3.99 6.10
CA ARG A 85 -1.45 -5.26 6.84
C ARG A 85 -1.27 -4.98 8.32
N ASN A 86 -2.12 -5.57 9.15
CA ASN A 86 -1.95 -5.53 10.59
C ASN A 86 -0.68 -6.30 10.96
N LEU A 87 0.28 -5.60 11.56
CA LEU A 87 1.58 -6.15 11.89
C LEU A 87 1.61 -6.90 13.24
N SER A 88 0.62 -6.71 14.11
CA SER A 88 0.54 -7.44 15.39
C SER A 88 0.33 -8.94 15.21
N ALA A 89 -0.20 -9.37 14.06
CA ALA A 89 -0.36 -10.79 13.75
C ALA A 89 0.99 -11.54 13.69
N TYR A 90 2.09 -10.84 13.37
CA TYR A 90 3.44 -11.41 13.30
C TYR A 90 4.08 -11.62 14.67
N GLU A 91 3.66 -10.87 15.70
CA GLU A 91 4.27 -10.89 17.05
C GLU A 91 4.32 -12.30 17.64
N LYS A 92 3.22 -13.07 17.51
CA LYS A 92 3.11 -14.43 18.06
C LYS A 92 4.00 -15.46 17.37
N PHE A 93 4.58 -15.09 16.23
CA PHE A 93 5.45 -15.94 15.41
C PHE A 93 6.90 -15.47 15.39
N ALA A 94 7.18 -14.35 16.05
CA ALA A 94 8.49 -13.74 16.01
C ALA A 94 9.46 -14.45 16.96
N THR A 95 10.69 -14.61 16.49
CA THR A 95 11.82 -15.09 17.28
C THR A 95 12.70 -13.90 17.64
N SER A 96 13.06 -13.78 18.92
CA SER A 96 13.96 -12.75 19.41
C SER A 96 15.39 -12.97 18.90
N ILE A 97 16.02 -11.93 18.35
CA ILE A 97 17.40 -11.92 17.86
C ILE A 97 18.31 -11.09 18.78
N ASN A 98 17.89 -9.86 19.11
CA ASN A 98 18.58 -8.93 20.01
C ASN A 98 20.08 -8.75 19.73
N LYS A 99 20.44 -8.61 18.44
CA LYS A 99 21.82 -8.36 18.03
C LYS A 99 21.97 -6.92 17.63
N SER A 100 22.98 -6.24 18.19
CA SER A 100 23.28 -4.85 17.87
C SER A 100 24.61 -4.70 17.15
N VAL A 101 24.66 -3.78 16.18
CA VAL A 101 25.88 -3.28 15.55
C VAL A 101 25.86 -1.76 15.62
N GLU A 102 26.97 -1.15 16.02
CA GLU A 102 27.15 0.30 16.05
C GLU A 102 28.21 0.72 15.05
N ASN A 103 27.88 1.71 14.23
CA ASN A 103 28.79 2.29 13.25
C ASN A 103 28.46 3.77 13.06
N ASN A 104 29.48 4.61 12.99
CA ASN A 104 29.32 6.05 12.72
C ASN A 104 28.27 6.75 13.61
N GLY A 105 28.21 6.40 14.90
CA GLY A 105 27.30 6.99 15.88
C GLY A 105 25.83 6.56 15.77
N ILE A 106 25.53 5.59 14.91
CA ILE A 106 24.22 4.95 14.83
C ILE A 106 24.35 3.49 15.24
N LYS A 107 23.58 3.09 16.25
CA LYS A 107 23.43 1.71 16.70
C LYS A 107 22.14 1.13 16.15
N VAL A 108 22.23 -0.01 15.50
CA VAL A 108 21.08 -0.78 15.00
C VAL A 108 20.99 -2.05 15.79
N THR A 109 19.80 -2.38 16.25
CA THR A 109 19.48 -3.67 16.86
C THR A 109 18.46 -4.38 15.97
N ILE A 110 18.75 -5.61 15.55
CA ILE A 110 17.73 -6.52 15.01
C ILE A 110 17.05 -7.14 16.22
N ASP A 111 15.80 -6.75 16.45
CA ASP A 111 15.07 -7.11 17.67
C ASP A 111 14.43 -8.49 17.49
N GLU A 112 13.55 -8.62 16.49
CA GLU A 112 12.79 -9.84 16.23
C GLU A 112 12.73 -10.15 14.73
N ILE A 113 12.52 -11.44 14.41
CA ILE A 113 12.28 -11.91 13.05
C ILE A 113 11.15 -12.96 13.04
N ALA A 114 10.23 -12.85 12.10
CA ALA A 114 9.25 -13.89 11.80
C ALA A 114 9.43 -14.30 10.34
N ILE A 115 9.55 -15.60 10.06
CA ILE A 115 9.76 -16.10 8.70
C ILE A 115 9.06 -17.44 8.49
N ASP A 116 8.35 -17.55 7.37
CA ASP A 116 7.74 -18.77 6.87
C ASP A 116 7.92 -18.91 5.35
N ASP A 117 7.16 -19.81 4.71
CA ASP A 117 7.25 -19.99 3.25
C ASP A 117 6.58 -18.87 2.45
N ASN A 118 5.91 -17.90 3.07
CA ASN A 118 5.22 -16.81 2.41
C ASN A 118 5.89 -15.45 2.66
N SER A 119 6.22 -15.16 3.90
CA SER A 119 6.60 -13.83 4.37
C SER A 119 7.83 -13.87 5.29
N LEU A 120 8.64 -12.82 5.19
CA LEU A 120 9.68 -12.45 6.14
C LEU A 120 9.31 -11.11 6.77
N VAL A 121 9.39 -11.02 8.09
CA VAL A 121 9.22 -9.77 8.83
C VAL A 121 10.37 -9.59 9.81
N ILE A 122 10.99 -8.41 9.81
CA ILE A 122 12.10 -8.06 10.70
C ILE A 122 11.76 -6.76 11.42
N THR A 123 11.89 -6.76 12.74
CA THR A 123 11.78 -5.55 13.56
C THR A 123 13.18 -5.08 13.95
N SER A 124 13.36 -3.76 13.99
CA SER A 124 14.66 -3.17 14.33
C SER A 124 14.53 -1.86 15.08
N THR A 125 15.48 -1.64 15.99
CA THR A 125 15.63 -0.43 16.78
C THR A 125 16.88 0.29 16.34
N ILE A 126 16.74 1.56 16.00
CA ILE A 126 17.81 2.44 15.56
C ILE A 126 17.99 3.54 16.61
N GLU A 127 19.20 3.64 17.17
CA GLU A 127 19.58 4.62 18.18
C GLU A 127 20.71 5.50 17.63
N GLY A 128 20.59 6.81 17.76
CA GLY A 128 21.61 7.75 17.27
C GLY A 128 21.06 9.16 17.06
N ASP A 129 21.93 10.11 16.71
CA ASP A 129 21.52 11.49 16.46
C ASP A 129 21.07 11.70 15.00
N GLY A 130 20.15 12.65 14.79
CA GLY A 130 19.70 13.05 13.45
C GLY A 130 18.70 12.09 12.79
N LEU A 131 18.04 11.23 13.57
CA LEU A 131 17.04 10.29 13.06
C LEU A 131 15.78 11.01 12.56
N ARG A 132 15.25 10.54 11.43
CA ARG A 132 14.05 11.08 10.78
C ARG A 132 13.11 9.95 10.41
N GLU A 133 11.82 10.19 10.59
CA GLU A 133 10.78 9.32 10.06
C GLU A 133 10.63 9.61 8.56
N GLU A 134 11.31 8.84 7.73
CA GLU A 134 11.27 8.99 6.28
C GLU A 134 11.23 7.64 5.58
N ARG A 135 10.62 7.61 4.39
CA ARG A 135 10.47 6.35 3.64
C ARG A 135 11.82 5.82 3.20
N GLY A 136 12.13 4.57 3.58
CA GLY A 136 13.37 3.93 3.16
C GLY A 136 14.57 4.51 3.90
N TYR A 137 14.35 4.88 5.16
CA TYR A 137 15.42 5.30 6.07
C TYR A 137 16.45 4.19 6.26
N MET A 138 15.95 2.94 6.25
CA MET A 138 16.73 1.71 6.16
C MET A 138 16.36 0.96 4.87
N THR A 139 17.37 0.53 4.12
CA THR A 139 17.24 -0.30 2.92
C THR A 139 18.28 -1.40 2.98
N PRO A 140 17.98 -2.52 3.64
CA PRO A 140 18.93 -3.60 3.76
C PRO A 140 19.05 -4.39 2.45
N ASP A 141 20.24 -4.92 2.21
CA ASP A 141 20.40 -6.12 1.40
C ASP A 141 20.02 -7.31 2.29
N ILE A 142 18.98 -8.04 1.89
CA ILE A 142 18.48 -9.21 2.61
C ILE A 142 18.80 -10.45 1.78
N VAL A 143 19.54 -11.38 2.37
CA VAL A 143 19.90 -12.65 1.73
C VAL A 143 19.47 -13.80 2.63
N LEU A 144 18.72 -14.73 2.05
CA LEU A 144 18.23 -15.94 2.70
C LEU A 144 18.85 -17.15 2.01
N ASN A 145 19.59 -17.98 2.75
CA ASN A 145 20.29 -19.15 2.21
C ASN A 145 21.14 -18.84 0.96
N GLY A 146 21.80 -17.67 0.96
CA GLY A 146 22.64 -17.22 -0.16
C GLY A 146 21.87 -16.64 -1.36
N LYS A 147 20.54 -16.56 -1.31
CA LYS A 147 19.70 -15.94 -2.35
C LYS A 147 19.20 -14.57 -1.91
N GLN A 148 19.31 -13.57 -2.80
CA GLN A 148 18.87 -12.20 -2.56
C GLN A 148 17.35 -12.11 -2.55
N VAL A 149 16.78 -11.41 -1.57
CA VAL A 149 15.37 -10.99 -1.58
C VAL A 149 15.25 -9.75 -2.46
N GLU A 150 14.47 -9.86 -3.53
CA GLU A 150 14.37 -8.84 -4.58
C GLU A 150 13.48 -7.65 -4.20
N SER A 151 12.51 -7.85 -3.30
CA SER A 151 11.55 -6.82 -2.93
C SER A 151 11.13 -6.92 -1.47
N PHE A 152 11.08 -5.76 -0.82
CA PHE A 152 10.59 -5.61 0.54
C PHE A 152 9.95 -4.23 0.71
N SER A 153 9.15 -4.10 1.76
CA SER A 153 8.60 -2.84 2.25
C SER A 153 9.21 -2.53 3.61
N ASN A 154 9.22 -1.24 3.98
CA ASN A 154 9.73 -0.78 5.26
C ASN A 154 8.73 0.22 5.86
N SER A 155 8.35 0.06 7.12
CA SER A 155 7.58 1.04 7.89
C SER A 155 8.43 1.52 9.07
N ASP A 156 8.65 2.83 9.15
CA ASP A 156 9.51 3.47 10.15
C ASP A 156 8.66 4.36 11.06
N LYS A 157 8.96 4.39 12.36
CA LYS A 157 8.31 5.29 13.33
C LYS A 157 9.30 5.85 14.32
N LYS A 158 9.34 7.18 14.45
CA LYS A 158 10.21 7.85 15.42
C LYS A 158 9.61 7.75 16.82
N VAL A 159 10.37 7.19 17.77
CA VAL A 159 9.95 7.00 19.17
C VAL A 159 10.47 8.14 20.06
N SER A 160 11.65 8.67 19.75
CA SER A 160 12.21 9.87 20.39
C SER A 160 13.23 10.54 19.45
N ASP A 161 13.81 11.67 19.85
CA ASP A 161 14.84 12.35 19.05
C ASP A 161 16.06 11.50 18.70
N LYS A 162 16.38 10.53 19.57
CA LYS A 162 17.51 9.63 19.38
C LYS A 162 17.12 8.18 19.07
N LYS A 163 15.82 7.91 18.85
CA LYS A 163 15.33 6.53 18.71
C LYS A 163 14.24 6.40 17.64
N LEU A 164 14.43 5.46 16.74
CA LEU A 164 13.48 5.09 15.68
C LEU A 164 13.30 3.58 15.67
N VAL A 165 12.09 3.11 15.39
CA VAL A 165 11.81 1.69 15.13
C VAL A 165 11.46 1.49 13.66
N SER A 166 11.80 0.33 13.14
CA SER A 166 11.61 -0.04 11.74
C SER A 166 11.04 -1.45 11.65
N VAL A 167 10.09 -1.66 10.74
CA VAL A 167 9.54 -2.98 10.39
C VAL A 167 9.73 -3.20 8.90
N ILE A 168 10.54 -4.18 8.56
CA ILE A 168 10.75 -4.64 7.19
C ILE A 168 9.84 -5.84 6.93
N THR A 169 9.11 -5.82 5.83
CA THR A 169 8.29 -6.95 5.38
C THR A 169 8.65 -7.33 3.96
N ALA A 170 8.86 -8.62 3.70
CA ALA A 170 9.16 -9.15 2.37
C ALA A 170 8.30 -10.37 2.08
N ASN A 171 7.89 -10.51 0.83
CA ASN A 171 7.25 -11.73 0.34
C ASN A 171 8.33 -12.67 -0.20
N VAL A 172 8.42 -13.86 0.36
CA VAL A 172 9.43 -14.88 0.06
C VAL A 172 8.80 -16.16 -0.53
N SER A 173 7.58 -16.08 -1.04
CA SER A 173 6.83 -17.24 -1.57
C SER A 173 7.45 -17.92 -2.78
N ASP A 174 8.38 -17.25 -3.45
CA ASP A 174 9.21 -17.74 -4.56
C ASP A 174 10.45 -18.51 -4.09
N PHE A 175 10.78 -18.45 -2.81
CA PHE A 175 11.89 -19.20 -2.24
C PHE A 175 11.48 -20.65 -1.93
N THR A 176 12.49 -21.51 -1.88
CA THR A 176 12.42 -22.82 -1.22
C THR A 176 13.26 -22.69 0.03
N LEU A 177 12.61 -22.64 1.18
CA LEU A 177 13.25 -22.41 2.47
C LEU A 177 13.27 -23.70 3.27
N ASP A 178 14.46 -24.11 3.70
CA ASP A 178 14.62 -25.18 4.69
C ASP A 178 14.11 -24.71 6.06
N ASN A 179 13.97 -25.64 7.01
CA ASN A 179 13.55 -25.27 8.36
C ASN A 179 14.57 -24.34 9.03
N ASN A 180 15.87 -24.50 8.77
CA ASN A 180 16.90 -23.60 9.28
C ASN A 180 17.35 -22.66 8.16
N ILE A 181 17.24 -21.36 8.41
CA ILE A 181 17.45 -20.33 7.41
C ILE A 181 18.65 -19.48 7.84
N ASN A 182 19.65 -19.43 6.98
CA ASN A 182 20.77 -18.51 7.11
C ASN A 182 20.34 -17.13 6.62
N VAL A 183 20.31 -16.18 7.54
CA VAL A 183 19.91 -14.79 7.28
C VAL A 183 21.17 -13.93 7.27
N TYR A 184 21.32 -13.19 6.19
CA TYR A 184 22.29 -12.11 6.07
C TYR A 184 21.56 -10.81 5.80
N LEU A 185 21.78 -9.83 6.67
CA LEU A 185 21.22 -8.49 6.58
C LEU A 185 22.38 -7.50 6.58
N ASN A 186 22.39 -6.62 5.59
CA ASN A 186 23.46 -5.64 5.46
C ASN A 186 22.88 -4.28 5.08
N MET A 187 23.29 -3.25 5.81
CA MET A 187 22.91 -1.88 5.50
C MET A 187 24.17 -1.05 5.25
N HIS A 188 24.17 -0.35 4.11
CA HIS A 188 25.26 0.54 3.69
C HIS A 188 25.04 2.01 4.08
N SER A 189 23.82 2.34 4.50
CA SER A 189 23.46 3.68 4.98
C SER A 189 22.20 3.63 5.82
N ILE A 190 22.10 4.56 6.76
CA ILE A 190 20.90 4.84 7.54
C ILE A 190 20.63 6.35 7.39
N GLY A 191 19.55 6.69 6.70
CA GLY A 191 19.29 8.07 6.28
C GLY A 191 20.45 8.65 5.46
N ASN A 192 21.10 9.69 5.97
CA ASN A 192 22.27 10.31 5.34
C ASN A 192 23.61 9.79 5.89
N THR A 193 23.60 8.93 6.91
CA THR A 193 24.81 8.37 7.51
C THR A 193 25.22 7.14 6.73
N VAL A 194 26.34 7.23 6.03
CA VAL A 194 26.98 6.07 5.38
C VAL A 194 27.70 5.26 6.44
N GLY A 195 27.60 3.94 6.38
CA GLY A 195 28.22 3.02 7.35
C GLY A 195 28.01 1.57 6.95
N LEU A 196 28.50 0.65 7.77
CA LEU A 196 28.29 -0.78 7.56
C LEU A 196 27.67 -1.41 8.81
N TRP A 197 26.42 -1.85 8.70
CA TRP A 197 25.73 -2.63 9.73
C TRP A 197 25.45 -4.02 9.16
N GLU A 198 26.28 -4.98 9.54
CA GLU A 198 26.23 -6.35 9.03
C GLU A 198 25.72 -7.32 10.11
N PHE A 199 24.68 -8.09 9.79
CA PHE A 199 24.14 -9.14 10.66
C PHE A 199 24.14 -10.48 9.92
N LYS A 200 24.64 -11.50 10.60
CA LYS A 200 24.66 -12.91 10.15
C LYS A 200 24.15 -13.77 11.28
N PHE A 201 23.05 -14.48 11.06
CA PHE A 201 22.50 -15.40 12.05
C PHE A 201 21.70 -16.52 11.36
N ASN A 202 21.41 -17.57 12.12
CA ASN A 202 20.52 -18.64 11.70
C ASN A 202 19.22 -18.53 12.50
N VAL A 203 18.09 -18.73 11.84
CA VAL A 203 16.78 -18.78 12.47
C VAL A 203 16.01 -19.99 11.96
N SER A 204 15.23 -20.62 12.83
CA SER A 204 14.29 -21.64 12.40
C SER A 204 13.01 -21.00 11.85
N LYS A 205 12.44 -21.60 10.82
CA LYS A 205 11.09 -21.30 10.35
C LYS A 205 10.10 -21.51 11.49
N MET A 206 8.97 -20.79 11.47
CA MET A 206 7.88 -20.99 12.44
C MET A 206 7.53 -22.49 12.61
N ASN A 207 7.35 -22.95 13.86
CA ASN A 207 7.20 -24.37 14.20
C ASN A 207 5.97 -25.08 13.57
N ASP A 208 6.09 -26.41 13.41
CA ASP A 208 5.28 -27.29 12.56
C ASP A 208 3.74 -27.30 12.72
N ALA A 209 3.18 -26.87 13.85
CA ALA A 209 1.73 -26.77 14.03
C ALA A 209 1.10 -25.55 13.32
N SER A 210 1.94 -24.68 12.74
CA SER A 210 1.57 -23.44 12.04
C SER A 210 2.01 -23.40 10.57
N ASN A 211 2.38 -24.56 10.02
CA ASN A 211 3.06 -24.67 8.74
C ASN A 211 2.27 -24.02 7.60
N SER A 212 3.01 -23.27 6.79
CA SER A 212 2.52 -22.79 5.52
C SER A 212 2.07 -23.98 4.68
N LYS A 213 0.83 -23.95 4.21
CA LYS A 213 0.33 -24.92 3.23
C LYS A 213 0.80 -24.47 1.85
N VAL A 214 1.68 -25.27 1.24
CA VAL A 214 2.16 -25.05 -0.12
C VAL A 214 1.41 -25.97 -1.07
N ILE A 215 0.66 -25.39 -2.01
CA ILE A 215 -0.10 -26.10 -3.03
C ILE A 215 0.58 -25.86 -4.38
N ASN A 216 1.08 -26.92 -5.00
CA ASN A 216 1.54 -26.84 -6.38
C ASN A 216 0.31 -26.79 -7.31
N LEU A 217 0.22 -25.76 -8.15
CA LEU A 217 -0.95 -25.52 -8.98
C LEU A 217 -0.75 -26.07 -10.40
N ASP A 218 0.35 -25.68 -11.06
CA ASP A 218 0.67 -25.98 -12.46
C ASP A 218 -0.52 -25.75 -13.42
N LYS A 219 -1.35 -24.74 -13.13
CA LYS A 219 -2.57 -24.45 -13.90
C LYS A 219 -2.24 -23.48 -15.03
N ASN A 220 -2.38 -23.96 -16.25
CA ASN A 220 -2.09 -23.20 -17.46
C ASN A 220 -3.38 -22.72 -18.11
N ILE A 221 -3.40 -21.47 -18.55
CA ILE A 221 -4.49 -20.91 -19.33
C ILE A 221 -3.97 -20.07 -20.49
N LYS A 222 -4.64 -20.20 -21.63
CA LYS A 222 -4.35 -19.37 -22.79
C LYS A 222 -5.01 -18.00 -22.60
N ILE A 223 -4.23 -16.94 -22.65
CA ILE A 223 -4.72 -15.55 -22.64
C ILE A 223 -4.30 -14.85 -23.95
N PRO A 224 -4.78 -13.63 -24.24
CA PRO A 224 -4.29 -12.88 -25.39
C PRO A 224 -2.75 -12.80 -25.38
N ASN A 225 -2.15 -13.17 -26.51
CA ASN A 225 -0.72 -13.05 -26.80
C ASN A 225 0.25 -13.84 -25.88
N SER A 226 -0.24 -14.66 -24.95
CA SER A 226 0.60 -15.48 -24.07
C SER A 226 -0.14 -16.66 -23.44
N THR A 227 0.62 -17.56 -22.81
CA THR A 227 0.10 -18.56 -21.87
C THR A 227 0.47 -18.13 -20.46
N LEU A 228 -0.53 -18.00 -19.60
CA LEU A 228 -0.38 -17.74 -18.17
C LEU A 228 -0.36 -19.07 -17.41
N THR A 229 0.50 -19.18 -16.42
CA THR A 229 0.61 -20.32 -15.52
C THR A 229 0.49 -19.82 -14.08
N LEU A 230 -0.46 -20.34 -13.32
CA LEU A 230 -0.40 -20.24 -11.86
C LEU A 230 0.47 -21.39 -11.37
N ASP A 231 1.62 -21.06 -10.79
CA ASP A 231 2.67 -22.03 -10.49
C ASP A 231 2.41 -22.67 -9.12
N LYS A 232 2.36 -21.86 -8.06
CA LYS A 232 2.32 -22.31 -6.67
C LYS A 232 1.52 -21.34 -5.80
N MET A 233 0.69 -21.87 -4.92
CA MET A 233 0.06 -21.12 -3.83
C MET A 233 0.71 -21.45 -2.49
N THR A 234 0.93 -20.43 -1.67
CA THR A 234 1.36 -20.59 -0.27
C THR A 234 0.32 -19.93 0.62
N ILE A 235 -0.21 -20.67 1.57
CA ILE A 235 -1.17 -20.20 2.58
C ILE A 235 -0.49 -20.28 3.92
N SER A 236 -0.49 -19.21 4.69
CA SER A 236 0.18 -19.19 5.99
C SER A 236 -0.44 -18.16 6.92
N PRO A 237 -0.19 -18.26 8.23
CA PRO A 237 -0.59 -17.22 9.17
C PRO A 237 0.01 -15.84 8.86
N LEU A 238 1.12 -15.78 8.12
CA LEU A 238 1.82 -14.55 7.76
C LEU A 238 1.38 -13.95 6.42
N GLY A 239 0.47 -14.62 5.71
CA GLY A 239 -0.10 -14.18 4.45
C GLY A 239 -0.33 -15.32 3.46
N ASN A 240 -1.02 -14.99 2.37
CA ASN A 240 -1.37 -15.93 1.31
C ASN A 240 -0.88 -15.39 -0.04
N THR A 241 -0.18 -16.21 -0.82
CA THR A 241 0.37 -15.77 -2.12
C THR A 241 0.22 -16.82 -3.19
N ILE A 242 -0.21 -16.40 -4.37
CA ILE A 242 -0.14 -17.17 -5.62
C ILE A 242 1.02 -16.63 -6.45
N ASN A 243 2.00 -17.48 -6.75
CA ASN A 243 3.05 -17.15 -7.72
C ASN A 243 2.56 -17.53 -9.11
N TYR A 244 2.81 -16.67 -10.09
CA TYR A 244 2.43 -16.93 -11.46
C TYR A 244 3.57 -16.59 -12.42
N SER A 245 3.58 -17.27 -13.55
CA SER A 245 4.50 -17.04 -14.65
C SER A 245 3.74 -17.01 -15.97
N GLY A 246 4.37 -16.54 -17.03
CA GLY A 246 3.78 -16.64 -18.34
C GLY A 246 4.78 -16.48 -19.47
N LYS A 247 4.40 -17.01 -20.62
CA LYS A 247 5.24 -17.06 -21.83
C LYS A 247 4.50 -16.41 -22.98
N TYR A 248 5.10 -15.41 -23.61
CA TYR A 248 4.54 -14.78 -24.79
C TYR A 248 4.58 -15.74 -25.99
N ASP A 249 3.55 -15.66 -26.82
CA ASP A 249 3.44 -16.47 -28.04
C ASP A 249 4.51 -16.10 -29.05
N ASN A 250 4.78 -14.80 -29.12
CA ASN A 250 5.79 -14.17 -29.97
C ASN A 250 6.65 -13.23 -29.13
N THR A 251 7.77 -12.76 -29.68
CA THR A 251 8.61 -11.75 -29.02
C THR A 251 7.79 -10.48 -28.72
N ASN A 252 7.66 -10.13 -27.44
CA ASN A 252 6.98 -8.92 -26.99
C ASN A 252 7.99 -7.81 -26.68
N GLU A 253 8.27 -6.96 -27.65
CA GLU A 253 9.18 -5.82 -27.46
C GLU A 253 8.68 -4.81 -26.41
N GLY A 254 7.37 -4.79 -26.15
CA GLY A 254 6.77 -3.97 -25.10
C GLY A 254 7.09 -4.41 -23.67
N LYS A 255 7.50 -5.69 -23.48
CA LYS A 255 7.87 -6.28 -22.18
C LYS A 255 6.84 -6.00 -21.08
N ARG A 256 5.56 -6.11 -21.43
CA ARG A 256 4.42 -5.95 -20.50
C ARG A 256 3.44 -7.08 -20.75
N ASN A 257 3.05 -7.79 -19.70
CA ASN A 257 1.91 -8.69 -19.76
C ASN A 257 0.65 -7.81 -19.85
N GLU A 258 -0.22 -8.06 -20.82
CA GLU A 258 -1.43 -7.25 -21.05
C GLU A 258 -2.49 -7.41 -19.94
N ILE A 259 -2.12 -8.11 -18.86
CA ILE A 259 -2.92 -8.28 -17.66
C ILE A 259 -2.85 -6.96 -16.89
N PHE A 260 -4.01 -6.33 -16.71
CA PHE A 260 -4.16 -5.12 -15.91
C PHE A 260 -4.18 -5.45 -14.41
N SER A 261 -4.86 -6.52 -14.02
CA SER A 261 -4.96 -6.97 -12.62
C SER A 261 -5.44 -8.43 -12.55
N PHE A 262 -5.44 -9.01 -11.36
CA PHE A 262 -6.10 -10.27 -11.08
C PHE A 262 -7.27 -10.08 -10.12
N ILE A 263 -8.39 -10.70 -10.43
CA ILE A 263 -9.52 -10.86 -9.50
C ILE A 263 -9.42 -12.24 -8.88
N VAL A 264 -9.54 -12.30 -7.56
CA VAL A 264 -9.59 -13.54 -6.80
C VAL A 264 -10.93 -13.58 -6.08
N MET A 265 -11.69 -14.66 -6.24
CA MET A 265 -12.98 -14.87 -5.60
C MET A 265 -12.98 -16.14 -4.76
N ASP A 266 -13.77 -16.16 -3.68
CA ASP A 266 -14.10 -17.38 -2.95
C ASP A 266 -15.22 -18.19 -3.64
N GLU A 267 -15.58 -19.36 -3.08
CA GLU A 267 -16.63 -20.23 -3.61
C GLU A 267 -18.03 -19.58 -3.70
N ASN A 268 -18.25 -18.47 -2.99
CA ASN A 268 -19.52 -17.74 -3.00
C ASN A 268 -19.52 -16.60 -4.03
N GLY A 269 -18.44 -16.44 -4.79
CA GLY A 269 -18.27 -15.36 -5.77
C GLY A 269 -17.94 -14.00 -5.16
N ARG A 270 -17.56 -13.95 -3.88
CA ARG A 270 -17.10 -12.71 -3.25
C ARG A 270 -15.66 -12.45 -3.64
N ILE A 271 -15.39 -11.23 -4.12
CA ILE A 271 -14.04 -10.77 -4.45
C ILE A 271 -13.26 -10.53 -3.16
N LEU A 272 -12.08 -11.14 -3.09
CA LEU A 272 -11.14 -11.02 -1.98
C LEU A 272 -10.24 -9.78 -2.16
N ASP A 273 -9.74 -9.20 -1.06
CA ASP A 273 -8.68 -8.20 -1.13
C ASP A 273 -7.40 -8.91 -1.56
N ALA A 274 -7.11 -8.82 -2.86
CA ALA A 274 -5.95 -9.42 -3.49
C ALA A 274 -5.21 -8.37 -4.31
N ARG A 275 -3.88 -8.40 -4.28
CA ARG A 275 -3.02 -7.43 -4.97
C ARG A 275 -1.86 -8.11 -5.65
N GLU A 276 -1.52 -7.59 -6.80
CA GLU A 276 -0.28 -7.97 -7.47
C GLU A 276 0.94 -7.36 -6.77
N LEU A 277 1.92 -8.19 -6.45
CA LEU A 277 3.18 -7.81 -5.80
C LEU A 277 4.33 -7.82 -6.79
N GLY A 278 4.57 -6.69 -7.45
CA GLY A 278 5.69 -6.56 -8.38
C GLY A 278 5.67 -7.63 -9.48
N GLY A 279 6.69 -7.63 -10.32
CA GLY A 279 6.78 -8.59 -11.40
C GLY A 279 7.92 -8.27 -12.34
N GLY A 280 8.45 -9.31 -12.96
CA GLY A 280 9.47 -9.22 -13.98
C GLY A 280 8.84 -9.51 -15.33
N SER A 281 9.18 -8.71 -16.34
CA SER A 281 8.85 -9.04 -17.72
C SER A 281 10.03 -8.74 -18.63
N ASN A 282 10.34 -9.70 -19.49
CA ASN A 282 11.22 -9.49 -20.64
C ASN A 282 10.42 -9.71 -21.94
N ASN A 283 11.09 -9.89 -23.07
CA ASN A 283 10.42 -10.04 -24.36
C ASN A 283 9.90 -11.45 -24.64
N LYS A 284 10.18 -12.44 -23.77
CA LYS A 284 9.78 -13.84 -23.93
C LYS A 284 8.87 -14.34 -22.83
N LYS A 285 9.07 -13.87 -21.60
CA LYS A 285 8.32 -14.31 -20.43
C LYS A 285 8.08 -13.18 -19.44
N TYR A 286 7.13 -13.43 -18.55
CA TYR A 286 6.84 -12.62 -17.39
C TYR A 286 6.57 -13.50 -16.17
N GLU A 287 6.66 -12.91 -15.00
CA GLU A 287 6.40 -13.55 -13.70
C GLU A 287 5.97 -12.50 -12.69
N GLY A 288 5.18 -12.92 -11.70
CA GLY A 288 4.68 -12.05 -10.65
C GLY A 288 4.01 -12.85 -9.54
N LYS A 289 3.40 -12.11 -8.61
CA LYS A 289 2.79 -12.67 -7.41
C LYS A 289 1.46 -11.99 -7.14
N ILE A 290 0.48 -12.73 -6.66
CA ILE A 290 -0.82 -12.23 -6.19
C ILE A 290 -0.90 -12.52 -4.69
N GLU A 291 -0.81 -11.49 -3.87
CA GLU A 291 -1.01 -11.59 -2.42
C GLU A 291 -2.48 -11.41 -2.08
N ILE A 292 -3.02 -12.29 -1.22
CA ILE A 292 -4.41 -12.26 -0.76
C ILE A 292 -4.40 -11.93 0.74
N PHE A 293 -5.04 -10.82 1.10
CA PHE A 293 -5.09 -10.28 2.47
C PHE A 293 -6.26 -10.84 3.28
N ASP A 294 -7.28 -11.39 2.63
CA ASP A 294 -8.39 -12.08 3.31
C ASP A 294 -7.91 -13.38 3.97
N ASP A 295 -8.54 -13.71 5.10
CA ASP A 295 -8.34 -15.00 5.78
C ASP A 295 -8.97 -16.13 4.94
N LEU A 296 -8.17 -17.17 4.67
CA LEU A 296 -8.55 -18.30 3.86
C LEU A 296 -8.88 -19.55 4.70
N SER A 297 -8.88 -19.46 6.04
CA SER A 297 -9.09 -20.63 6.90
C SER A 297 -10.42 -21.36 6.68
N ASN A 298 -11.44 -20.65 6.19
CA ASN A 298 -12.79 -21.16 5.93
C ASN A 298 -13.15 -21.12 4.43
N VAL A 299 -12.17 -20.96 3.54
CA VAL A 299 -12.37 -20.91 2.09
C VAL A 299 -12.00 -22.26 1.50
N ASN A 300 -12.91 -22.85 0.72
CA ASN A 300 -12.69 -24.17 0.13
C ASN A 300 -12.05 -24.12 -1.25
N SER A 301 -12.33 -23.07 -2.01
CA SER A 301 -11.81 -22.91 -3.36
C SER A 301 -11.66 -21.44 -3.73
N LEU A 302 -10.74 -21.16 -4.63
CA LEU A 302 -10.55 -19.84 -5.22
C LEU A 302 -10.76 -19.88 -6.72
N THR A 303 -11.41 -18.86 -7.25
CA THR A 303 -11.41 -18.58 -8.68
C THR A 303 -10.49 -17.39 -8.95
N VAL A 304 -9.46 -17.57 -9.78
CA VAL A 304 -8.55 -16.50 -10.21
C VAL A 304 -8.84 -16.13 -11.65
N VAL A 305 -8.97 -14.83 -11.93
CA VAL A 305 -9.30 -14.30 -13.27
C VAL A 305 -8.34 -13.16 -13.62
N PRO A 306 -7.52 -13.27 -14.69
CA PRO A 306 -6.79 -12.13 -15.22
C PRO A 306 -7.76 -11.17 -15.91
N VAL A 307 -7.65 -9.89 -15.58
CA VAL A 307 -8.45 -8.80 -16.16
C VAL A 307 -7.56 -7.97 -17.06
N PHE A 308 -8.03 -7.68 -18.28
CA PHE A 308 -7.25 -6.99 -19.33
C PHE A 308 -7.60 -5.51 -19.49
N LYS A 309 -8.60 -5.01 -18.75
CA LYS A 309 -9.07 -3.62 -18.80
C LYS A 309 -8.92 -2.95 -17.45
N GLU A 310 -8.69 -1.64 -17.48
CA GLU A 310 -8.66 -0.81 -16.29
C GLU A 310 -10.05 -0.75 -15.62
N TRP A 311 -10.06 -0.88 -14.30
CA TRP A 311 -11.22 -0.76 -13.42
C TRP A 311 -10.79 -0.11 -12.10
N GLY A 312 -11.73 0.13 -11.18
CA GLY A 312 -11.48 0.84 -9.92
C GLY A 312 -12.04 2.26 -9.96
N ILE A 313 -11.39 3.23 -9.31
CA ILE A 313 -11.94 4.59 -9.15
C ILE A 313 -12.41 5.18 -10.49
N LYS A 314 -13.69 5.55 -10.56
CA LYS A 314 -14.27 6.25 -11.70
C LYS A 314 -13.74 7.67 -11.74
N ARG A 315 -13.29 8.13 -12.91
CA ARG A 315 -12.66 9.43 -13.07
C ARG A 315 -13.31 10.27 -14.16
N GLN A 316 -13.18 11.59 -14.02
CA GLN A 316 -13.58 12.58 -15.01
C GLN A 316 -12.41 13.51 -15.33
N ASP A 317 -12.21 13.79 -16.61
CA ASP A 317 -11.24 14.78 -17.04
C ASP A 317 -11.78 16.21 -16.89
N VAL A 318 -11.03 17.03 -16.16
CA VAL A 318 -11.30 18.45 -15.94
C VAL A 318 -10.02 19.23 -16.20
N LYS A 319 -10.09 20.21 -17.12
CA LYS A 319 -8.93 21.03 -17.55
C LYS A 319 -7.71 20.17 -17.95
N GLY A 320 -7.94 19.02 -18.61
CA GLY A 320 -6.86 18.11 -19.05
C GLY A 320 -6.31 17.17 -17.98
N PHE A 321 -6.99 17.02 -16.83
CA PHE A 321 -6.57 16.09 -15.78
C PHE A 321 -7.71 15.24 -15.27
N SER A 322 -7.36 14.00 -14.94
CA SER A 322 -8.27 13.01 -14.41
C SER A 322 -8.46 13.15 -12.90
N TYR A 323 -9.68 13.43 -12.45
CA TYR A 323 -10.08 13.52 -11.04
C TYR A 323 -11.05 12.38 -10.67
N PRO A 324 -10.99 11.84 -9.45
CA PRO A 324 -12.02 10.92 -8.95
C PRO A 324 -13.39 11.58 -8.99
N ILE A 325 -14.42 10.83 -9.40
CA ILE A 325 -15.81 11.22 -9.17
C ILE A 325 -16.18 10.75 -7.76
N LEU A 326 -16.46 11.69 -6.88
CA LEU A 326 -16.79 11.41 -5.48
C LEU A 326 -18.31 11.39 -5.30
N GLN A 327 -18.86 10.24 -4.91
CA GLN A 327 -20.25 10.09 -4.52
C GLN A 327 -20.47 10.72 -3.15
N THR A 328 -21.40 11.66 -3.05
CA THR A 328 -21.79 12.24 -1.76
C THR A 328 -22.85 11.39 -1.05
N THR A 329 -22.97 11.57 0.25
CA THR A 329 -24.15 11.18 1.01
C THR A 329 -25.42 11.79 0.42
N THR A 330 -26.50 11.02 0.41
CA THR A 330 -27.84 11.44 -0.03
C THR A 330 -28.83 11.20 1.09
N ASN A 331 -29.69 12.19 1.36
CA ASN A 331 -30.72 12.06 2.40
C ASN A 331 -31.85 11.12 1.95
N ASN A 332 -32.06 11.02 0.64
CA ASN A 332 -32.99 10.08 0.03
C ASN A 332 -32.32 9.41 -1.18
N GLN A 333 -32.30 8.08 -1.20
CA GLN A 333 -31.66 7.32 -2.29
C GLN A 333 -32.37 7.47 -3.65
N SER A 334 -33.65 7.87 -3.64
CA SER A 334 -34.42 8.13 -4.86
C SER A 334 -34.17 9.51 -5.47
N ASP A 335 -33.43 10.38 -4.77
CA ASP A 335 -33.13 11.72 -5.27
C ASP A 335 -32.31 11.65 -6.55
N LYS A 336 -32.71 12.45 -7.53
CA LYS A 336 -31.94 12.61 -8.76
C LYS A 336 -30.59 13.24 -8.42
N GLN A 337 -29.54 12.67 -8.99
CA GLN A 337 -28.17 13.14 -8.79
C GLN A 337 -27.61 13.74 -10.07
N GLU A 338 -26.57 14.55 -9.93
CA GLU A 338 -25.80 15.07 -11.06
C GLU A 338 -24.34 15.23 -10.70
N VAL A 339 -23.49 15.10 -11.73
CA VAL A 339 -22.05 15.30 -11.59
C VAL A 339 -21.73 16.78 -11.76
N ILE A 340 -21.13 17.38 -10.75
CA ILE A 340 -20.67 18.77 -10.76
C ILE A 340 -19.17 18.85 -10.51
N THR A 341 -18.56 19.92 -11.01
CA THR A 341 -17.18 20.28 -10.70
C THR A 341 -17.19 21.52 -9.81
N LYS A 342 -16.44 21.47 -8.71
CA LYS A 342 -16.24 22.60 -7.81
C LYS A 342 -14.75 22.82 -7.58
N SER A 343 -14.38 24.07 -7.34
CA SER A 343 -13.03 24.45 -6.96
C SER A 343 -13.06 25.34 -5.73
N ARG A 344 -11.99 25.27 -4.94
CA ARG A 344 -11.70 26.22 -3.87
C ARG A 344 -10.28 26.77 -4.02
N PRO A 345 -9.99 27.97 -3.49
CA PRO A 345 -8.62 28.44 -3.43
C PRO A 345 -7.75 27.53 -2.56
N VAL A 346 -6.47 27.46 -2.91
CA VAL A 346 -5.47 26.74 -2.12
C VAL A 346 -5.16 27.53 -0.84
N THR A 347 -5.12 26.83 0.29
CA THR A 347 -4.81 27.41 1.60
C THR A 347 -3.35 27.86 1.69
N LYS A 348 -3.05 28.77 2.62
CA LYS A 348 -1.65 29.19 2.90
C LYS A 348 -0.78 28.01 3.31
N GLU A 349 -1.32 27.05 4.04
CA GLU A 349 -0.59 25.85 4.47
C GLU A 349 -0.27 24.92 3.31
N GLU A 350 -1.24 24.64 2.42
CA GLU A 350 -1.01 23.85 1.21
C GLU A 350 0.06 24.50 0.31
N LYS A 351 0.03 25.83 0.13
CA LYS A 351 1.09 26.57 -0.57
C LYS A 351 2.44 26.47 0.14
N ARG A 352 2.49 26.48 1.47
CA ARG A 352 3.75 26.31 2.24
C ARG A 352 4.31 24.89 2.14
N LYS A 353 3.43 23.87 2.15
CA LYS A 353 3.78 22.47 1.82
C LYS A 353 4.15 22.31 0.33
N GLY A 354 3.89 23.37 -0.44
CA GLY A 354 4.30 23.62 -1.81
C GLY A 354 3.49 22.84 -2.81
N TYR A 355 2.17 22.86 -2.60
CA TYR A 355 1.16 22.67 -3.62
C TYR A 355 1.24 23.81 -4.63
N SER A 356 1.37 23.48 -5.91
CA SER A 356 1.75 24.39 -6.98
C SER A 356 0.58 24.86 -7.83
N LEU A 357 -0.64 24.34 -7.60
CA LEU A 357 -1.84 24.83 -8.27
C LEU A 357 -2.45 25.99 -7.47
N ASP A 358 -3.26 26.79 -8.14
CA ASP A 358 -3.93 27.95 -7.52
C ASP A 358 -5.29 27.58 -6.91
N GLU A 359 -5.87 26.48 -7.40
CA GLU A 359 -7.16 25.94 -6.98
C GLU A 359 -7.04 24.44 -6.66
N VAL A 360 -7.83 23.98 -5.70
CA VAL A 360 -8.12 22.56 -5.48
C VAL A 360 -9.43 22.25 -6.17
N ILE A 361 -9.41 21.31 -7.12
CA ILE A 361 -10.58 20.89 -7.90
C ILE A 361 -11.09 19.54 -7.39
N SER A 362 -12.41 19.44 -7.24
CA SER A 362 -13.13 18.22 -6.89
C SER A 362 -14.29 18.00 -7.86
N VAL A 363 -14.58 16.73 -8.16
CA VAL A 363 -15.73 16.31 -8.96
C VAL A 363 -16.66 15.50 -8.06
N TYR A 364 -17.89 15.96 -7.91
CA TYR A 364 -18.89 15.35 -7.02
C TYR A 364 -20.06 14.81 -7.83
N ASN A 365 -20.50 13.59 -7.53
CA ASN A 365 -21.85 13.14 -7.87
C ASN A 365 -22.74 13.38 -6.64
N ILE A 366 -23.72 14.27 -6.77
CA ILE A 366 -24.46 14.85 -5.64
C ILE A 366 -25.95 15.01 -5.97
N ASP A 367 -26.82 14.79 -4.98
CA ASP A 367 -28.27 14.95 -5.08
C ASP A 367 -28.66 16.39 -5.44
N LYS A 368 -29.60 16.57 -6.36
CA LYS A 368 -30.05 17.89 -6.86
C LYS A 368 -30.63 18.80 -5.78
N ASN A 369 -31.13 18.22 -4.68
CA ASN A 369 -31.68 18.97 -3.55
C ASN A 369 -30.58 19.71 -2.77
N ARG A 370 -29.34 19.21 -2.82
CA ARG A 370 -28.16 19.82 -2.16
C ARG A 370 -28.39 20.01 -0.67
N GLU A 371 -29.09 19.09 -0.03
CA GLU A 371 -29.37 19.21 1.40
C GLU A 371 -28.18 18.66 2.21
N PHE A 372 -27.52 19.55 2.96
CA PHE A 372 -26.46 19.21 3.91
C PHE A 372 -27.06 19.05 5.30
N VAL A 373 -26.47 18.20 6.14
CA VAL A 373 -26.98 17.90 7.48
C VAL A 373 -25.87 17.96 8.52
N PRO A 374 -26.18 18.19 9.81
CA PRO A 374 -25.20 18.09 10.88
C PRO A 374 -24.45 16.75 10.83
N VAL A 375 -23.18 16.74 11.24
CA VAL A 375 -22.29 15.59 11.06
C VAL A 375 -22.82 14.32 11.73
N GLU A 376 -23.48 14.44 12.88
CA GLU A 376 -24.12 13.34 13.61
C GLU A 376 -25.25 12.67 12.82
N ASN A 377 -25.94 13.41 11.94
CA ASN A 377 -27.03 12.90 11.11
C ASN A 377 -26.54 12.13 9.88
N LEU A 378 -25.23 12.12 9.62
CA LEU A 378 -24.61 11.33 8.56
C LEU A 378 -24.35 9.88 9.00
N VAL A 379 -24.39 9.59 10.31
CA VAL A 379 -24.20 8.23 10.83
C VAL A 379 -25.34 7.32 10.37
N ASN A 380 -24.99 6.09 10.01
CA ASN A 380 -25.83 5.06 9.38
C ASN A 380 -26.29 5.36 7.94
N GLN A 381 -25.92 6.50 7.35
CA GLN A 381 -26.17 6.70 5.93
C GLN A 381 -25.29 5.77 5.08
N THR A 382 -25.87 5.29 3.98
CA THR A 382 -25.21 4.39 3.03
C THR A 382 -24.98 5.11 1.71
N ILE A 383 -23.73 5.10 1.26
CA ILE A 383 -23.28 5.72 0.02
C ILE A 383 -23.12 4.62 -1.04
N LYS A 384 -23.92 4.65 -2.12
CA LYS A 384 -23.81 3.68 -3.22
C LYS A 384 -22.66 4.08 -4.16
N VAL A 385 -21.57 3.31 -4.15
CA VAL A 385 -20.31 3.64 -4.86
C VAL A 385 -20.15 2.92 -6.19
N SER A 386 -20.91 1.85 -6.40
CA SER A 386 -21.13 1.17 -7.68
C SER A 386 -22.47 0.44 -7.66
N ASP A 387 -22.77 -0.38 -8.67
CA ASP A 387 -24.03 -1.12 -8.69
C ASP A 387 -24.10 -2.20 -7.60
N ASN A 388 -22.99 -2.88 -7.32
CA ASN A 388 -22.91 -3.96 -6.36
C ASN A 388 -22.14 -3.61 -5.07
N ASN A 389 -21.72 -2.35 -4.89
CA ASN A 389 -20.98 -1.92 -3.69
C ASN A 389 -21.55 -0.64 -3.08
N SER A 390 -21.51 -0.61 -1.75
CA SER A 390 -21.92 0.53 -0.94
C SER A 390 -21.04 0.68 0.30
N VAL A 391 -21.01 1.88 0.85
CA VAL A 391 -20.25 2.21 2.04
C VAL A 391 -21.17 2.82 3.07
N THR A 392 -21.31 2.18 4.23
CA THR A 392 -22.13 2.69 5.34
C THR A 392 -21.26 3.42 6.34
N ILE A 393 -21.66 4.62 6.73
CA ILE A 393 -21.01 5.40 7.79
C ILE A 393 -21.41 4.79 9.14
N LYS A 394 -20.52 4.04 9.77
CA LYS A 394 -20.80 3.37 11.06
C LYS A 394 -20.66 4.30 12.25
N ASN A 395 -19.70 5.22 12.21
CA ASN A 395 -19.44 6.15 13.30
C ASN A 395 -18.73 7.40 12.79
N ILE A 396 -18.96 8.52 13.45
CA ILE A 396 -18.20 9.76 13.27
C ILE A 396 -17.78 10.29 14.64
N GLU A 397 -16.48 10.36 14.87
CA GLU A 397 -15.90 10.96 16.07
C GLU A 397 -15.31 12.32 15.71
N ALA A 398 -16.12 13.38 15.88
CA ALA A 398 -15.68 14.75 15.66
C ALA A 398 -15.12 15.34 16.96
N THR A 399 -13.84 15.73 16.95
CA THR A 399 -13.14 16.39 18.05
C THR A 399 -12.55 17.71 17.56
N ASP A 400 -12.03 18.53 18.49
CA ASP A 400 -11.38 19.80 18.13
C ASP A 400 -10.06 19.60 17.38
N GLN A 401 -9.50 18.38 17.38
CA GLN A 401 -8.21 18.05 16.74
C GLN A 401 -8.38 17.31 15.42
N TYR A 402 -9.36 16.42 15.33
CA TYR A 402 -9.60 15.58 14.16
C TYR A 402 -11.07 15.14 14.07
N THR A 403 -11.43 14.66 12.90
CA THR A 403 -12.67 13.92 12.65
C THR A 403 -12.31 12.51 12.20
N LYS A 404 -12.67 11.48 12.99
CA LYS A 404 -12.49 10.07 12.59
C LYS A 404 -13.80 9.55 11.99
N LEU A 405 -13.73 9.13 10.73
CA LEU A 405 -14.84 8.46 10.05
C LEU A 405 -14.59 6.95 10.12
N THR A 406 -15.58 6.18 10.56
CA THR A 406 -15.56 4.72 10.50
C THR A 406 -16.64 4.26 9.54
N PHE A 407 -16.26 3.41 8.59
CA PHE A 407 -17.10 2.89 7.53
C PHE A 407 -17.19 1.37 7.60
N LYS A 408 -18.30 0.82 7.10
CA LYS A 408 -18.42 -0.59 6.69
C LYS A 408 -18.48 -0.63 5.18
N LEU A 409 -17.66 -1.49 4.56
CA LEU A 409 -17.69 -1.71 3.12
C LEU A 409 -18.57 -2.93 2.83
N ASP A 410 -19.65 -2.73 2.09
CA ASP A 410 -20.63 -3.76 1.75
C ASP A 410 -20.69 -3.96 0.23
N GLY A 411 -20.90 -5.20 -0.21
CA GLY A 411 -21.03 -5.53 -1.63
C GLY A 411 -20.32 -6.80 -2.04
N ASN A 412 -19.95 -6.88 -3.32
CA ASN A 412 -19.21 -8.01 -3.88
C ASN A 412 -17.72 -8.02 -3.54
N GLY A 413 -17.19 -6.97 -2.91
CA GLY A 413 -15.79 -6.86 -2.51
C GLY A 413 -14.88 -6.11 -3.49
N ALA A 414 -15.43 -5.63 -4.61
CA ALA A 414 -14.65 -4.85 -5.57
C ALA A 414 -14.22 -3.47 -5.04
N TYR A 415 -14.91 -2.93 -4.02
CA TYR A 415 -14.54 -1.64 -3.44
C TYR A 415 -13.29 -1.75 -2.57
N TYR A 416 -12.18 -1.25 -3.10
CA TYR A 416 -10.90 -1.28 -2.41
C TYR A 416 -10.90 -0.33 -1.22
N TYR A 417 -10.57 -0.83 -0.02
CA TYR A 417 -10.60 0.02 1.18
C TYR A 417 -9.61 1.20 1.10
N GLY A 418 -8.53 1.07 0.33
CA GLY A 418 -7.59 2.16 0.15
C GLY A 418 -8.20 3.36 -0.57
N ASP A 419 -9.34 3.20 -1.25
CA ASP A 419 -10.08 4.32 -1.86
C ASP A 419 -10.68 5.25 -0.80
N ILE A 420 -10.87 4.77 0.45
CA ILE A 420 -11.26 5.59 1.60
C ILE A 420 -10.22 6.70 1.89
N ASN A 421 -8.97 6.56 1.44
CA ASN A 421 -7.97 7.62 1.53
C ASN A 421 -8.37 8.92 0.81
N GLU A 422 -9.29 8.85 -0.16
CA GLU A 422 -9.81 9.99 -0.93
C GLU A 422 -11.13 10.53 -0.35
N SER A 423 -11.53 10.09 0.85
CA SER A 423 -12.72 10.60 1.54
C SER A 423 -12.61 12.09 1.81
N ILE A 424 -13.73 12.79 1.64
CA ILE A 424 -13.87 14.22 1.87
C ILE A 424 -15.09 14.48 2.75
N ILE A 425 -14.95 15.40 3.72
CA ILE A 425 -16.10 16.06 4.36
C ILE A 425 -16.21 17.45 3.72
N LEU A 426 -17.39 17.83 3.23
CA LEU A 426 -17.61 19.14 2.60
C LEU A 426 -18.82 19.85 3.20
N ASP A 427 -18.71 21.17 3.38
CA ASP A 427 -19.79 22.02 3.86
C ASP A 427 -20.66 22.59 2.72
N GLU A 428 -21.67 23.39 3.08
CA GLU A 428 -22.62 24.02 2.15
C GLU A 428 -21.94 24.93 1.11
N ASP A 429 -20.77 25.48 1.43
CA ASP A 429 -19.94 26.31 0.55
C ASP A 429 -18.93 25.48 -0.28
N TYR A 430 -18.99 24.15 -0.19
CA TYR A 430 -18.06 23.21 -0.83
C TYR A 430 -16.60 23.36 -0.35
N LYS A 431 -16.38 23.94 0.82
CA LYS A 431 -15.07 23.90 1.46
C LYS A 431 -14.87 22.49 2.01
N ASP A 432 -13.76 21.89 1.61
CA ASP A 432 -13.46 20.50 1.94
C ASP A 432 -12.48 20.34 3.09
N THR A 433 -12.65 19.23 3.78
CA THR A 433 -11.73 18.65 4.75
C THR A 433 -11.30 17.29 4.22
N ARG A 434 -9.99 17.13 3.99
CA ARG A 434 -9.39 15.95 3.35
C ARG A 434 -8.10 15.54 4.05
N ARG A 435 -7.68 14.29 3.84
CA ARG A 435 -6.40 13.77 4.34
C ARG A 435 -5.25 14.60 3.77
N ALA A 436 -4.30 14.99 4.61
CA ALA A 436 -3.05 15.58 4.14
C ALA A 436 -2.26 14.55 3.28
N GLU A 437 -1.42 15.03 2.37
CA GLU A 437 -0.63 14.13 1.51
C GLU A 437 0.24 13.15 2.31
N ASP A 438 0.80 13.64 3.41
CA ASP A 438 1.62 12.95 4.41
C ASP A 438 0.84 12.56 5.68
N GLY A 439 -0.48 12.74 5.70
CA GLY A 439 -1.33 12.38 6.83
C GLY A 439 -1.63 10.88 6.92
N ASP A 440 -2.18 10.49 8.08
CA ASP A 440 -2.56 9.11 8.39
C ASP A 440 -3.50 8.53 7.33
N ARG A 441 -3.17 7.33 6.85
CA ARG A 441 -3.97 6.61 5.86
C ARG A 441 -5.17 5.92 6.51
N ALA A 442 -6.11 5.50 5.66
CA ALA A 442 -7.19 4.62 6.07
C ALA A 442 -6.64 3.32 6.69
N VAL A 443 -7.30 2.86 7.75
CA VAL A 443 -6.93 1.72 8.58
C VAL A 443 -8.01 0.65 8.48
N MET A 444 -7.62 -0.60 8.27
CA MET A 444 -8.53 -1.74 8.37
C MET A 444 -8.71 -2.11 9.85
N GLU A 445 -9.83 -1.67 10.44
CA GLU A 445 -10.17 -1.91 11.85
C GLU A 445 -10.65 -3.36 12.06
N ASN A 446 -11.36 -3.92 11.08
CA ASN A 446 -11.81 -5.32 11.09
C ASN A 446 -11.86 -5.87 9.66
N GLN A 447 -10.99 -6.85 9.34
CA GLN A 447 -10.91 -7.46 8.01
C GLN A 447 -12.15 -8.30 7.67
N SER A 448 -12.72 -9.06 8.63
CA SER A 448 -13.84 -9.98 8.35
C SER A 448 -15.15 -9.23 8.13
N GLU A 449 -15.37 -8.16 8.89
CA GLU A 449 -16.54 -7.29 8.73
C GLU A 449 -16.32 -6.14 7.73
N LYS A 450 -15.10 -6.03 7.18
CA LYS A 450 -14.65 -4.94 6.31
C LYS A 450 -14.94 -3.55 6.90
N ILE A 451 -14.60 -3.38 8.18
CA ILE A 451 -14.68 -2.10 8.88
C ILE A 451 -13.37 -1.35 8.70
N VAL A 452 -13.49 -0.12 8.21
CA VAL A 452 -12.34 0.72 7.82
C VAL A 452 -12.52 2.09 8.44
N SER A 453 -11.45 2.71 8.93
CA SER A 453 -11.51 4.07 9.43
C SER A 453 -10.50 4.99 8.78
N ILE A 454 -10.76 6.29 8.82
CA ILE A 454 -9.80 7.33 8.41
C ILE A 454 -9.92 8.53 9.33
N LYS A 455 -8.77 9.14 9.66
CA LYS A 455 -8.70 10.41 10.38
C LYS A 455 -8.52 11.56 9.40
N LEU A 456 -9.42 12.53 9.48
CA LEU A 456 -9.39 13.77 8.73
C LEU A 456 -9.23 14.95 9.71
N PRO A 457 -8.86 16.15 9.23
CA PRO A 457 -8.86 17.34 10.08
C PRO A 457 -10.22 17.57 10.78
N ALA A 458 -10.20 18.34 11.88
CA ALA A 458 -11.41 18.71 12.60
C ALA A 458 -12.39 19.50 11.72
N VAL A 459 -13.68 19.31 11.98
CA VAL A 459 -14.79 20.06 11.36
C VAL A 459 -15.54 20.84 12.44
N ASP A 460 -16.14 21.98 12.08
CA ASP A 460 -17.00 22.74 13.00
C ASP A 460 -18.33 22.00 13.19
N LYS A 461 -18.66 21.63 14.42
CA LYS A 461 -19.85 20.85 14.74
C LYS A 461 -21.16 21.62 14.54
N ASN A 462 -21.12 22.95 14.42
CA ASN A 462 -22.32 23.76 14.21
C ASN A 462 -22.71 23.89 12.74
N GLU A 463 -21.82 23.48 11.83
CA GLU A 463 -22.04 23.52 10.39
C GLU A 463 -22.66 22.23 9.88
N LYS A 464 -23.15 22.28 8.63
CA LYS A 464 -23.76 21.14 7.95
C LYS A 464 -22.84 20.59 6.88
N TYR A 465 -22.86 19.27 6.72
CA TYR A 465 -21.92 18.55 5.89
C TYR A 465 -22.57 17.51 4.98
N LYS A 466 -21.79 17.12 3.97
CA LYS A 466 -21.87 15.84 3.28
C LYS A 466 -20.53 15.14 3.42
N ILE A 467 -20.57 13.81 3.35
CA ILE A 467 -19.36 12.99 3.15
C ILE A 467 -19.34 12.54 1.71
N ALA A 468 -18.18 12.63 1.07
CA ALA A 468 -17.97 12.20 -0.30
C ALA A 468 -16.83 11.18 -0.38
N ILE A 469 -17.06 10.08 -1.11
CA ILE A 469 -16.09 9.00 -1.30
C ILE A 469 -16.04 8.60 -2.78
N PRO A 470 -14.93 8.04 -3.28
CA PRO A 470 -14.82 7.67 -4.69
C PRO A 470 -15.91 6.68 -5.13
N MET A 471 -16.47 6.91 -6.32
CA MET A 471 -17.18 5.88 -7.07
C MET A 471 -16.18 4.95 -7.75
N ILE A 472 -16.58 3.71 -8.03
CA ILE A 472 -15.78 2.76 -8.81
C ILE A 472 -16.52 2.25 -10.04
N THR A 473 -15.75 1.89 -11.05
CA THR A 473 -16.14 0.97 -12.12
C THR A 473 -15.74 -0.44 -11.69
N GLU A 474 -16.70 -1.37 -11.74
CA GLU A 474 -16.46 -2.77 -11.36
C GLU A 474 -15.63 -3.52 -12.41
N PRO A 475 -14.88 -4.57 -12.00
CA PRO A 475 -14.11 -5.37 -12.93
C PRO A 475 -15.03 -6.16 -13.88
N GLU A 476 -14.64 -6.24 -15.15
CA GLU A 476 -15.28 -7.13 -16.12
C GLU A 476 -14.70 -8.54 -15.97
N ILE A 477 -15.51 -9.48 -15.46
CA ILE A 477 -15.11 -10.88 -15.29
C ILE A 477 -15.43 -11.64 -16.57
N ASP A 478 -14.40 -12.13 -17.25
CA ASP A 478 -14.54 -12.98 -18.44
C ASP A 478 -14.36 -14.45 -18.04
N ASP A 479 -15.47 -15.19 -18.08
CA ASP A 479 -15.53 -16.60 -17.66
C ASP A 479 -14.57 -17.51 -18.44
N ARG A 480 -14.13 -17.11 -19.65
CA ARG A 480 -13.19 -17.89 -20.46
C ARG A 480 -11.80 -17.99 -19.83
N TYR A 481 -11.47 -17.06 -18.93
CA TYR A 481 -10.15 -16.97 -18.31
C TYR A 481 -10.15 -17.36 -16.83
N LYS A 482 -11.22 -17.99 -16.34
CA LYS A 482 -11.29 -18.49 -14.96
C LYS A 482 -10.35 -19.66 -14.71
N ILE A 483 -9.61 -19.58 -13.61
CA ILE A 483 -8.73 -20.64 -13.12
C ILE A 483 -9.19 -21.02 -11.72
N GLU A 484 -9.74 -22.22 -11.58
CA GLU A 484 -10.21 -22.73 -10.29
C GLU A 484 -9.06 -23.38 -9.51
N ILE A 485 -8.96 -23.08 -8.22
CA ILE A 485 -7.98 -23.63 -7.27
C ILE A 485 -8.76 -24.29 -6.13
N ASP A 486 -8.46 -25.56 -5.87
CA ASP A 486 -9.04 -26.32 -4.76
C ASP A 486 -8.10 -26.23 -3.55
N LEU A 487 -8.59 -25.65 -2.44
CA LEU A 487 -7.81 -25.46 -1.22
C LEU A 487 -7.85 -26.66 -0.29
N ASN A 488 -8.65 -27.70 -0.58
CA ASN A 488 -8.75 -28.91 0.25
C ASN A 488 -7.74 -30.01 -0.14
N LYS A 489 -6.96 -29.80 -1.21
CA LYS A 489 -5.94 -30.74 -1.67
C LYS A 489 -4.63 -30.72 -0.88
#